data_AF-B9WL69-F1
#
_entry.id   AF-B9WL69-F1
#
_cell.length_a   1.000
_cell.length_b   1.000
_cell.length_c   1.000
_cell.angle_alpha   90.00
_cell.angle_beta   90.00
_cell.angle_gamma   90.00
#
_symmetry.space_group_name_H-M   'P 1'
#
loop_
_entity.id
_entity.type
_entity.pdbx_description
1 polymer ?
#
loop_
_entity_poly.entity_id
_entity_poly.type
_entity_poly.pdbx_seq_one_letter_code
_entity_poly.pdbx_strand_id
1 'polypeptide(L)'
;MNHQEFDILNGTDEFPYPISIIQTDFKNFNTNNHEIDLFLYKNYRFNNLDSIIKELNQLSQNLNQNLLDLINNDYHEFIELGKSINNGLNLINNIIEDLKNFQIDLINNYYKKFFKLDNQLFEILQNRQILNNLKTCIKLNLILHDQIIEFDNCINNINNNQLIENLNQLKILTSLYLSINNIEIFLNKFIQLSNINNDNHNKNYFNSPFHDNYINNKISSIKLEFKSFLDQLIRKELNQKKNLRNSQMIFELLNIYKLIGEEKNIMNIINNK
;
A
#
# COMPACT_ATOMS: atom_id res chain seq x y z
N MET A 1 75.30 34.23 65.03
CA MET A 1 76.07 35.41 64.60
C MET A 1 76.87 35.02 63.38
N ASN A 2 76.36 35.36 62.19
CA ASN A 2 77.08 35.19 60.93
C ASN A 2 77.34 36.61 60.41
N HIS A 3 78.58 37.07 60.57
CA HIS A 3 79.06 38.28 59.93
C HIS A 3 79.17 38.02 58.43
N GLN A 4 78.25 38.59 57.64
CA GLN A 4 78.51 38.85 56.23
C GLN A 4 79.20 40.20 56.17
N GLU A 5 80.52 40.17 55.93
CA GLU A 5 81.29 41.34 55.55
C GLU A 5 80.73 41.87 54.23
N PHE A 6 80.30 43.14 54.26
CA PHE A 6 79.83 43.87 53.10
C PHE A 6 81.03 44.46 52.38
N ASP A 7 81.48 43.78 51.33
CA ASP A 7 82.47 44.30 50.38
C ASP A 7 81.85 45.42 49.53
N ILE A 8 81.88 46.66 50.03
CA ILE A 8 81.41 47.88 49.35
C ILE A 8 82.52 48.45 48.42
N LEU A 9 83.59 47.69 48.13
CA LEU A 9 84.79 48.19 47.46
C LEU A 9 85.26 47.38 46.24
N ASN A 10 84.33 46.74 45.51
CA ASN A 10 84.60 46.29 44.14
C ASN A 10 83.61 46.97 43.19
N GLY A 11 84.10 47.99 42.47
CA GLY A 11 83.34 48.81 41.53
C GLY A 11 82.89 48.06 40.26
N THR A 12 81.93 47.15 40.42
CA THR A 12 81.19 46.47 39.35
C THR A 12 79.67 46.55 39.56
N ASP A 13 79.19 47.59 40.24
CA ASP A 13 77.76 47.87 40.38
C ASP A 13 77.27 48.66 39.15
N GLU A 14 76.91 47.95 38.08
CA GLU A 14 76.04 48.53 37.03
C GLU A 14 74.73 48.94 37.69
N PHE A 15 74.39 50.23 37.66
CA PHE A 15 73.11 50.73 38.17
C PHE A 15 71.96 50.01 37.44
N PRO A 16 71.17 49.19 38.13
CA PRO A 16 70.06 48.50 37.50
C PRO A 16 69.00 49.53 37.12
N TYR A 17 68.54 49.49 35.86
CA TYR A 17 67.44 50.32 35.40
C TYR A 17 66.18 50.00 36.21
N PRO A 18 65.35 51.01 36.54
CA PRO A 18 64.10 50.78 37.27
C PRO A 18 63.19 49.84 36.48
N ILE A 19 62.83 48.71 37.10
CA ILE A 19 61.90 47.72 36.55
C ILE A 19 60.49 48.13 36.98
N SER A 20 59.54 48.28 36.07
CA SER A 20 58.14 48.56 36.42
C SER A 20 57.52 47.42 37.23
N ILE A 21 56.72 47.71 38.24
CA ILE A 21 56.02 46.69 39.03
C ILE A 21 54.94 45.99 38.16
N ILE A 22 54.98 44.66 38.04
CA ILE A 22 54.04 43.88 37.23
C ILE A 22 53.10 43.05 38.12
N GLN A 23 51.88 42.82 37.63
CA GLN A 23 50.82 42.05 38.31
C GLN A 23 51.24 40.65 38.79
N THR A 24 52.22 40.02 38.15
CA THR A 24 52.72 38.70 38.49
C THR A 24 53.73 38.68 39.63
N ASP A 25 54.32 39.85 39.95
CA ASP A 25 55.40 39.94 40.93
C ASP A 25 54.91 39.61 42.34
N PHE A 26 53.62 39.84 42.60
CA PHE A 26 52.99 39.56 43.90
C PHE A 26 52.24 38.24 44.00
N LYS A 27 52.21 37.41 42.95
CA LYS A 27 51.46 36.13 42.97
C LYS A 27 52.07 35.10 43.93
N ASN A 28 53.36 35.22 44.24
CA ASN A 28 54.11 34.22 44.99
C ASN A 28 54.45 34.64 46.43
N PHE A 29 54.06 35.85 46.85
CA PHE A 29 54.24 36.24 48.25
C PHE A 29 53.22 35.50 49.10
N ASN A 30 53.72 34.64 49.98
CA ASN A 30 52.92 34.22 51.11
C ASN A 30 52.83 35.40 52.08
N THR A 31 51.85 35.40 52.98
CA THR A 31 51.45 36.47 53.91
C THR A 31 52.54 37.04 54.86
N ASN A 32 53.82 36.73 54.64
CA ASN A 32 54.97 37.24 55.36
C ASN A 32 55.45 38.58 54.77
N ASN A 33 55.25 39.66 55.51
CA ASN A 33 55.71 41.02 55.16
C ASN A 33 57.20 41.09 54.79
N HIS A 34 58.02 40.20 55.35
CA HIS A 34 59.46 40.15 55.09
C HIS A 34 59.82 39.83 53.63
N GLU A 35 58.98 39.11 52.88
CA GLU A 35 59.26 38.77 51.48
C GLU A 35 59.03 39.98 50.56
N ILE A 36 58.05 40.81 50.92
CA ILE A 36 57.73 42.08 50.24
C ILE A 36 58.87 43.09 50.46
N ASP A 37 59.34 43.20 51.71
CA ASP A 37 60.45 44.09 52.05
C ASP A 37 61.73 43.71 51.28
N LEU A 38 62.01 42.40 51.18
CA LEU A 38 63.16 41.88 50.44
C LEU A 38 63.05 42.13 48.93
N PHE A 39 61.85 42.02 48.37
CA PHE A 39 61.58 42.33 46.96
C PHE A 39 61.74 43.81 46.64
N LEU A 40 61.19 44.70 47.47
CA LEU A 40 61.35 46.14 47.33
C LEU A 40 62.81 46.56 47.49
N TYR A 41 63.53 45.97 48.43
CA TYR A 41 64.95 46.23 48.63
C TYR A 41 65.82 45.73 47.46
N LYS A 42 65.45 44.61 46.83
CA LYS A 42 66.24 44.04 45.72
C LYS A 42 66.01 44.77 44.40
N ASN A 43 64.76 45.14 44.10
CA ASN A 43 64.39 45.63 42.77
C ASN A 43 64.10 47.15 42.72
N TYR A 44 63.84 47.79 43.86
CA TYR A 44 63.34 49.18 43.93
C TYR A 44 64.14 50.10 44.87
N ARG A 45 65.29 49.66 45.39
CA ARG A 45 66.12 50.41 46.34
C ARG A 45 66.48 51.84 45.92
N PHE A 46 66.59 52.09 44.61
CA PHE A 46 66.99 53.37 44.03
C PHE A 46 65.82 54.18 43.45
N ASN A 47 64.58 53.68 43.56
CA ASN A 47 63.40 54.38 43.07
C ASN A 47 62.86 55.33 44.14
N ASN A 48 62.33 56.49 43.71
CA ASN A 48 61.63 57.39 44.63
C ASN A 48 60.37 56.71 45.16
N LEU A 49 60.17 56.74 46.49
CA LEU A 49 59.01 56.17 47.17
C LEU A 49 57.68 56.68 46.59
N ASP A 50 57.62 57.95 46.17
CA ASP A 50 56.43 58.52 45.55
C ASP A 50 56.08 57.85 44.21
N SER A 51 57.09 57.40 43.45
CA SER A 51 56.88 56.69 42.18
C SER A 51 56.35 55.28 42.44
N ILE A 52 56.91 54.58 43.42
CA ILE A 52 56.48 53.24 43.83
C ILE A 52 55.04 53.28 44.35
N ILE A 53 54.70 54.26 45.18
CA ILE A 53 53.35 54.44 45.72
C ILE A 53 52.36 54.72 44.58
N LYS A 54 52.73 55.55 43.60
CA LYS A 54 51.89 55.80 42.42
C LYS A 54 51.68 54.55 41.58
N GLU A 55 52.75 53.79 41.31
CA GLU A 55 52.69 52.54 40.54
C GLU A 55 51.86 51.47 41.26
N LEU A 56 52.01 51.31 42.58
CA LEU A 56 51.20 50.38 43.38
C LEU A 56 49.73 50.79 43.45
N ASN A 57 49.43 52.09 43.60
CA ASN A 57 48.06 52.59 43.58
C ASN A 57 47.42 52.40 42.21
N GLN A 58 48.15 52.66 41.13
CA GLN A 58 47.69 52.43 39.77
C GLN A 58 47.47 50.93 39.50
N LEU A 59 48.37 50.07 39.98
CA LEU A 59 48.22 48.62 39.87
C LEU A 59 46.98 48.13 40.65
N SER A 60 46.76 48.63 41.87
CA SER A 60 45.57 48.29 42.66
C SER A 60 44.28 48.74 41.99
N GLN A 61 44.25 49.96 41.44
CA GLN A 61 43.11 50.46 40.67
C GLN A 61 42.84 49.61 39.43
N ASN A 62 43.87 49.27 38.66
CA ASN A 62 43.76 48.39 37.49
C ASN A 62 43.30 46.98 37.87
N LEU A 63 43.78 46.43 39.00
CA LEU A 63 43.34 45.14 39.52
C LEU A 63 41.87 45.14 39.91
N ASN A 64 41.42 46.20 40.58
CA ASN A 64 40.02 46.36 40.95
C ASN A 64 39.12 46.48 39.71
N GLN A 65 39.54 47.26 38.70
CA GLN A 65 38.83 47.34 37.43
C GLN A 65 38.80 46.00 36.71
N ASN A 66 39.94 45.31 36.57
CA ASN A 66 40.01 43.99 35.95
C ASN A 66 39.15 42.95 36.69
N LEU A 67 39.08 43.02 38.03
CA LEU A 67 38.23 42.13 38.82
C LEU A 67 36.75 42.44 38.59
N LEU A 68 36.37 43.72 38.56
CA LEU A 68 35.00 44.12 38.22
C LEU A 68 34.62 43.68 36.82
N ASP A 69 35.52 43.87 35.84
CA ASP A 69 35.29 43.47 34.46
C ASP A 69 35.21 41.96 34.32
N LEU A 70 36.07 41.20 35.00
CA LEU A 70 36.02 39.73 35.02
C LEU A 70 34.69 39.25 35.63
N ILE A 71 34.31 39.78 36.79
CA ILE A 71 33.07 39.41 37.46
C ILE A 71 31.85 39.76 36.59
N ASN A 72 31.84 40.95 35.99
CA ASN A 72 30.75 41.37 35.12
C ASN A 72 30.66 40.47 33.88
N ASN A 73 31.78 40.14 33.26
CA ASN A 73 31.83 39.24 32.10
C ASN A 73 31.35 37.84 32.47
N ASP A 74 31.84 37.26 33.57
CA ASP A 74 31.44 35.94 34.04
C ASP A 74 29.94 35.89 34.38
N TYR A 75 29.39 36.93 35.02
CA TYR A 75 27.95 37.03 35.27
C TYR A 75 27.14 37.18 33.97
N HIS A 76 27.64 37.96 33.01
CA HIS A 76 26.99 38.10 31.70
C HIS A 76 26.96 36.77 30.94
N GLU A 77 28.09 36.05 30.88
CA GLU A 77 28.18 34.73 30.26
C GLU A 77 27.24 33.72 30.94
N PHE A 78 27.16 33.74 32.28
CA PHE A 78 26.25 32.87 33.02
C PHE A 78 24.77 33.15 32.70
N ILE A 79 24.40 34.43 32.61
CA ILE A 79 23.03 34.84 32.24
C ILE A 79 22.73 34.44 30.79
N GLU A 80 23.66 34.63 29.86
CA GLU A 80 23.50 34.24 28.47
C GLU A 80 23.34 32.73 28.33
N LEU A 81 24.13 31.94 29.07
CA LEU A 81 23.99 30.49 29.13
C LEU A 81 22.61 30.10 29.67
N GLY A 82 22.15 30.72 30.75
CA GLY A 82 20.82 30.48 31.31
C GLY A 82 19.69 30.78 30.31
N LYS A 83 19.80 31.88 29.55
CA LYS A 83 18.84 32.21 28.47
C LYS A 83 18.89 31.20 27.33
N SER A 84 20.09 30.78 26.91
CA SER A 84 20.28 29.78 25.86
C SER A 84 19.66 28.43 26.24
N ILE A 85 19.88 27.98 27.49
CA ILE A 85 19.28 26.74 28.00
C ILE A 85 17.76 26.85 28.04
N ASN A 86 17.20 27.96 28.52
CA ASN A 86 15.76 28.15 28.57
C ASN A 86 15.12 28.16 27.17
N ASN A 87 15.77 28.80 26.19
CA ASN A 87 15.35 28.74 24.80
C ASN A 87 15.43 27.31 24.24
N GLY A 88 16.47 26.55 24.60
CA GLY A 88 16.60 25.14 24.26
C GLY A 88 15.45 24.28 24.82
N LEU A 89 15.05 24.52 26.07
CA LEU A 89 13.90 23.83 26.69
C LEU A 89 12.58 24.14 25.95
N ASN A 90 12.38 25.40 25.55
CA ASN A 90 11.21 25.79 24.76
C ASN A 90 11.20 25.09 23.40
N LEU A 91 12.35 25.02 22.71
CA LEU A 91 12.47 24.29 21.44
C LEU A 91 12.16 22.80 21.62
N ILE A 92 12.66 22.17 22.68
CA ILE A 92 12.37 20.77 22.99
C ILE A 92 10.87 20.57 23.24
N ASN A 93 10.22 21.45 24.00
CA ASN A 93 8.79 21.39 24.26
C ASN A 93 7.97 21.52 22.98
N ASN A 94 8.34 22.45 22.08
CA ASN A 94 7.69 22.62 20.79
C ASN A 94 7.82 21.34 19.94
N ILE A 95 9.01 20.74 19.87
CA ILE A 95 9.22 19.48 19.14
C ILE A 95 8.37 18.35 19.74
N ILE A 96 8.28 18.27 21.08
CA ILE A 96 7.45 17.27 21.75
C ILE A 96 5.96 17.48 21.42
N GLU A 97 5.50 18.72 21.37
CA GLU A 97 4.13 19.06 20.99
C GLU A 97 3.85 18.71 19.53
N ASP A 98 4.76 19.05 18.61
CA ASP A 98 4.67 18.69 17.21
C ASP A 98 4.64 17.16 17.00
N LEU A 99 5.47 16.41 17.74
CA LEU A 99 5.46 14.95 17.71
C LEU A 99 4.14 14.37 18.22
N LYS A 100 3.55 14.94 19.28
CA LYS A 100 2.23 14.53 19.78
C LYS A 100 1.14 14.81 18.75
N ASN A 101 1.15 15.99 18.14
CA ASN A 101 0.20 16.36 17.10
C ASN A 101 0.30 15.41 15.90
N PHE A 102 1.53 15.12 15.46
CA PHE A 102 1.79 14.16 14.39
C PHE A 102 1.32 12.74 14.74
N GLN A 103 1.54 12.29 15.97
CA GLN A 103 1.03 11.00 16.45
C GLN A 103 -0.51 10.95 16.42
N ILE A 104 -1.16 12.02 16.88
CA ILE A 104 -2.62 12.14 16.86
C ILE A 104 -3.13 12.09 15.41
N ASP A 105 -2.49 12.81 14.49
CA ASP A 105 -2.88 12.81 13.08
C ASP A 105 -2.71 11.45 12.43
N LEU A 106 -1.58 10.76 12.66
CA LEU A 106 -1.35 9.41 12.16
C LEU A 106 -2.43 8.42 12.62
N ILE A 107 -2.71 8.39 13.92
CA ILE A 107 -3.62 7.41 14.51
C ILE A 107 -5.08 7.76 14.19
N ASN A 108 -5.48 9.02 14.35
CA ASN A 108 -6.88 9.39 14.22
C ASN A 108 -7.29 9.68 12.78
N ASN A 109 -6.44 10.34 11.99
CA ASN A 109 -6.81 10.76 10.65
C ASN A 109 -6.38 9.75 9.59
N TYR A 110 -5.09 9.38 9.57
CA TYR A 110 -4.59 8.51 8.51
C TYR A 110 -5.09 7.08 8.66
N TYR A 111 -4.96 6.46 9.84
CA TYR A 111 -5.40 5.07 10.02
C TYR A 111 -6.89 4.88 9.74
N LYS A 112 -7.76 5.79 10.21
CA LYS A 112 -9.19 5.74 9.92
C LYS A 112 -9.50 5.96 8.43
N LYS A 113 -8.75 6.83 7.74
CA LYS A 113 -8.90 7.03 6.28
C LYS A 113 -8.48 5.77 5.52
N PHE A 114 -7.35 5.16 5.88
CA PHE A 114 -6.89 3.91 5.27
C PHE A 114 -7.91 2.78 5.47
N PHE A 115 -8.43 2.61 6.68
CA PHE A 115 -9.45 1.58 6.94
C PHE A 115 -10.73 1.81 6.14
N LYS A 116 -11.17 3.07 5.99
CA LYS A 116 -12.31 3.40 5.13
C LYS A 116 -12.02 3.11 3.66
N LEU A 117 -10.83 3.44 3.18
CA LEU A 117 -10.40 3.16 1.81
C LEU A 117 -10.32 1.65 1.55
N ASP A 118 -9.82 0.87 2.50
CA ASP A 118 -9.76 -0.59 2.38
C ASP A 118 -11.16 -1.21 2.27
N ASN A 119 -12.10 -0.74 3.09
CA ASN A 119 -13.51 -1.18 2.99
C ASN A 119 -14.13 -0.79 1.64
N GLN A 120 -13.90 0.45 1.18
CA GLN A 120 -14.37 0.89 -0.13
C GLN A 120 -13.75 0.09 -1.28
N LEU A 121 -12.45 -0.23 -1.19
CA LEU A 121 -11.77 -1.08 -2.17
C LEU A 121 -12.39 -2.47 -2.19
N PHE A 122 -12.70 -3.05 -1.03
CA PHE A 122 -13.35 -4.35 -0.95
C PHE A 122 -14.74 -4.32 -1.62
N GLU A 123 -15.57 -3.31 -1.36
CA GLU A 123 -16.86 -3.13 -2.03
C GLU A 123 -16.72 -2.96 -3.55
N ILE A 124 -15.75 -2.16 -4.00
CA ILE A 124 -15.49 -1.95 -5.43
C ILE A 124 -15.03 -3.25 -6.09
N LEU A 125 -14.17 -4.04 -5.44
CA LEU A 125 -13.71 -5.33 -5.95
C LEU A 125 -14.85 -6.34 -6.07
N GLN A 126 -15.74 -6.41 -5.07
CA GLN A 126 -16.94 -7.23 -5.13
C GLN A 126 -17.85 -6.80 -6.29
N ASN A 127 -18.14 -5.49 -6.41
CA ASN A 127 -18.93 -4.95 -7.50
C ASN A 127 -18.32 -5.26 -8.87
N ARG A 128 -16.99 -5.15 -9.00
CA ARG A 128 -16.28 -5.52 -10.23
C ARG A 128 -16.44 -7.00 -10.58
N GLN A 129 -16.41 -7.89 -9.58
CA GLN A 129 -16.63 -9.31 -9.78
C GLN A 129 -18.06 -9.58 -10.26
N ILE A 130 -19.07 -8.95 -9.64
CA ILE A 130 -20.48 -9.05 -10.06
C ILE A 130 -20.67 -8.54 -11.49
N LEU A 131 -20.05 -7.42 -11.85
CA LEU A 131 -20.14 -6.87 -13.20
C LEU A 131 -19.48 -7.77 -14.26
N ASN A 132 -18.31 -8.35 -13.96
CA ASN A 132 -17.67 -9.32 -14.87
C ASN A 132 -18.52 -10.57 -15.05
N ASN A 133 -19.17 -11.00 -13.98
CA ASN A 133 -20.10 -12.12 -13.99
C ASN A 133 -21.31 -11.82 -14.89
N LEU A 134 -21.97 -10.68 -14.69
CA LEU A 134 -23.09 -10.23 -15.53
C LEU A 134 -22.68 -10.09 -17.01
N LYS A 135 -21.50 -9.51 -17.28
CA LYS A 135 -20.97 -9.40 -18.65
C LYS A 135 -20.80 -10.77 -19.31
N THR A 136 -20.40 -11.79 -18.55
CA THR A 136 -20.25 -13.16 -19.05
C THR A 136 -21.62 -13.77 -19.36
N CYS A 137 -22.62 -13.60 -18.48
CA CYS A 137 -23.99 -14.03 -18.74
C CYS A 137 -24.58 -13.40 -19.99
N ILE A 138 -24.42 -12.08 -20.18
CA ILE A 138 -24.93 -11.38 -21.37
C ILE A 138 -24.29 -11.94 -22.63
N LYS A 139 -22.97 -12.14 -22.63
CA LYS A 139 -22.26 -12.73 -23.77
C LYS A 139 -22.78 -14.14 -24.10
N LEU A 140 -22.98 -14.97 -23.08
CA LEU A 140 -23.53 -16.32 -23.26
C LEU A 140 -24.96 -16.28 -23.79
N ASN A 141 -25.80 -15.36 -23.31
CA ASN A 141 -27.16 -15.20 -23.83
C ASN A 141 -27.18 -14.74 -25.30
N LEU A 142 -26.23 -13.88 -25.70
CA LEU A 142 -26.07 -13.50 -27.11
C LEU A 142 -25.62 -14.69 -27.96
N ILE A 143 -24.59 -15.42 -27.53
CA ILE A 143 -24.12 -16.62 -28.23
C ILE A 143 -25.25 -17.66 -28.35
N LEU A 144 -26.02 -17.83 -27.28
CA LEU A 144 -27.18 -18.72 -27.28
C LEU A 144 -28.23 -18.26 -28.27
N HIS A 145 -28.55 -16.96 -28.33
CA HIS A 145 -29.49 -16.42 -29.31
C HIS A 145 -29.02 -16.68 -30.75
N ASP A 146 -27.75 -16.44 -31.04
CA ASP A 146 -27.16 -16.70 -32.37
C ASP A 146 -27.24 -18.20 -32.72
N GLN A 147 -26.89 -19.08 -31.78
CA GLN A 147 -26.99 -20.54 -31.97
C GLN A 147 -28.43 -21.01 -32.18
N ILE A 148 -29.39 -20.40 -31.49
CA ILE A 148 -30.82 -20.68 -31.67
C ILE A 148 -31.27 -20.26 -33.08
N ILE A 149 -30.85 -19.09 -33.55
CA ILE A 149 -31.18 -18.63 -34.91
C ILE A 149 -30.58 -19.56 -35.97
N GLU A 150 -29.31 -19.94 -35.80
CA GLU A 150 -28.66 -20.90 -36.71
C GLU A 150 -29.35 -22.26 -36.69
N PHE A 151 -29.78 -22.72 -35.51
CA PHE A 151 -30.55 -23.95 -35.35
C PHE A 151 -31.90 -23.88 -36.08
N ASP A 152 -32.68 -22.82 -35.85
CA ASP A 152 -33.98 -22.59 -36.50
C ASP A 152 -33.82 -22.50 -38.03
N ASN A 153 -32.77 -21.83 -38.51
CA ASN A 153 -32.44 -21.76 -39.94
C ASN A 153 -32.06 -23.13 -40.52
N CYS A 154 -31.27 -23.93 -39.80
CA CYS A 154 -30.93 -25.29 -40.23
C CYS A 154 -32.18 -26.16 -40.33
N ILE A 155 -33.06 -26.14 -39.32
CA ILE A 155 -34.31 -26.90 -39.35
C ILE A 155 -35.22 -26.45 -40.50
N ASN A 156 -35.40 -25.15 -40.70
CA ASN A 156 -36.24 -24.62 -41.77
C ASN A 156 -35.72 -25.02 -43.16
N ASN A 157 -34.40 -24.96 -43.36
CA ASN A 157 -33.78 -25.40 -44.61
C ASN A 157 -33.98 -26.90 -44.87
N ILE A 158 -33.91 -27.73 -43.83
CA ILE A 158 -34.15 -29.18 -43.94
C ILE A 158 -35.63 -29.46 -44.27
N ASN A 159 -36.56 -28.72 -43.65
CA ASN A 159 -37.99 -28.87 -43.92
C ASN A 159 -38.37 -28.47 -45.36
N ASN A 160 -37.74 -27.42 -45.89
CA ASN A 160 -38.03 -26.91 -47.23
C ASN A 160 -37.42 -27.76 -48.36
N ASN A 161 -36.23 -28.34 -48.15
CA ASN A 161 -35.51 -29.05 -49.23
C ASN A 161 -35.79 -30.56 -49.32
N GLN A 162 -36.63 -31.13 -48.46
CA GLN A 162 -37.13 -32.52 -48.43
C GLN A 162 -36.09 -33.69 -48.48
N LEU A 163 -34.80 -33.43 -48.71
CA LEU A 163 -33.76 -34.45 -48.79
C LEU A 163 -32.62 -34.11 -47.82
N ILE A 164 -32.50 -34.92 -46.77
CA ILE A 164 -31.25 -35.02 -46.02
C ILE A 164 -30.31 -35.88 -46.85
N GLU A 165 -29.62 -35.26 -47.79
CA GLU A 165 -28.51 -35.92 -48.49
C GLU A 165 -27.25 -35.95 -47.62
N ASN A 166 -27.13 -35.08 -46.61
CA ASN A 166 -25.88 -34.85 -45.92
C ASN A 166 -25.95 -35.14 -44.41
N LEU A 167 -25.35 -36.26 -43.99
CA LEU A 167 -24.97 -36.58 -42.59
C LEU A 167 -24.31 -35.36 -41.90
N ASN A 168 -23.60 -34.53 -42.66
CA ASN A 168 -22.96 -33.31 -42.17
C ASN A 168 -23.95 -32.28 -41.61
N GLN A 169 -25.13 -32.11 -42.20
CA GLN A 169 -26.15 -31.18 -41.70
C GLN A 169 -26.72 -31.66 -40.37
N LEU A 170 -26.91 -32.97 -40.24
CA LEU A 170 -27.37 -33.59 -39.02
C LEU A 170 -26.29 -33.53 -37.92
N LYS A 171 -25.00 -33.71 -38.26
CA LYS A 171 -23.87 -33.46 -37.34
C LYS A 171 -23.83 -32.00 -36.87
N ILE A 172 -23.97 -31.04 -37.78
CA ILE A 172 -24.02 -29.61 -37.43
C ILE A 172 -25.18 -29.34 -36.47
N LEU A 173 -26.38 -29.84 -36.78
CA LEU A 173 -27.56 -29.67 -35.93
C LEU A 173 -27.36 -30.29 -34.54
N THR A 174 -26.74 -31.46 -34.46
CA THR A 174 -26.44 -32.11 -33.17
C THR A 174 -25.40 -31.33 -32.38
N SER A 175 -24.41 -30.74 -33.05
CA SER A 175 -23.38 -29.93 -32.40
C SER A 175 -23.96 -28.64 -31.84
N LEU A 176 -24.87 -27.99 -32.58
CA LEU A 176 -25.62 -26.81 -32.12
C LEU A 176 -26.55 -27.16 -30.95
N TYR A 177 -27.24 -28.30 -31.01
CA TYR A 177 -28.08 -28.75 -29.91
C TYR A 177 -27.27 -28.99 -28.63
N LEU A 178 -26.12 -29.67 -28.74
CA LEU A 178 -25.22 -29.91 -27.61
C LEU A 178 -24.63 -28.60 -27.07
N SER A 179 -24.28 -27.64 -27.93
CA SER A 179 -23.77 -26.35 -27.49
C SER A 179 -24.84 -25.55 -26.73
N ILE A 180 -26.07 -25.52 -27.22
CA ILE A 180 -27.20 -24.87 -26.55
C ILE A 180 -27.43 -25.49 -25.16
N ASN A 181 -27.44 -26.82 -25.07
CA ASN A 181 -27.64 -27.53 -23.80
C ASN A 181 -26.47 -27.28 -22.82
N ASN A 182 -25.23 -27.21 -23.30
CA ASN A 182 -24.07 -26.89 -22.46
C ASN A 182 -24.13 -25.44 -21.93
N ILE A 183 -24.55 -24.48 -22.76
CA ILE A 183 -24.72 -23.09 -22.34
C ILE A 183 -25.84 -22.97 -21.31
N GLU A 184 -26.96 -23.69 -21.50
CA GLU A 184 -28.06 -23.75 -20.53
C GLU A 184 -27.60 -24.28 -19.16
N ILE A 185 -26.88 -25.40 -19.14
CA ILE A 185 -26.33 -25.98 -17.90
C ILE A 185 -25.39 -24.98 -17.21
N PHE A 186 -24.54 -24.31 -17.99
CA PHE A 186 -23.63 -23.32 -17.46
C PHE A 186 -24.37 -22.12 -16.86
N LEU A 187 -25.37 -21.57 -17.57
CA LEU A 187 -26.19 -20.45 -17.08
C LEU A 187 -26.95 -20.83 -15.81
N ASN A 188 -27.55 -22.02 -15.76
CA ASN A 188 -28.28 -22.50 -14.59
C ASN A 188 -27.35 -22.71 -13.38
N LYS A 189 -26.16 -23.28 -13.58
CA LYS A 189 -25.13 -23.39 -12.52
C LYS A 189 -24.69 -22.02 -12.02
N PHE A 190 -24.54 -21.06 -12.93
CA PHE A 190 -24.14 -19.70 -12.60
C PHE A 190 -25.18 -18.97 -11.74
N ILE A 191 -26.46 -19.11 -12.11
CA ILE A 191 -27.59 -18.54 -11.37
C ILE A 191 -27.67 -19.17 -9.97
N GLN A 192 -27.52 -20.49 -9.86
CA GLN A 192 -27.50 -21.18 -8.56
C GLN A 192 -26.36 -20.70 -7.65
N LEU A 193 -25.13 -20.58 -8.17
CA LEU A 193 -23.99 -20.07 -7.41
C LEU A 193 -24.18 -18.63 -6.95
N SER A 194 -24.84 -17.81 -7.77
CA SER A 194 -25.14 -16.42 -7.41
C SER A 194 -26.21 -16.31 -6.31
N ASN A 195 -27.17 -17.24 -6.27
CA ASN A 195 -28.24 -17.24 -5.27
C ASN A 195 -27.73 -17.67 -3.88
N ILE A 196 -26.73 -18.55 -3.80
CA ILE A 196 -26.12 -18.99 -2.52
C ILE A 196 -25.34 -17.87 -1.82
N ASN A 197 -24.80 -16.91 -2.56
CA ASN A 197 -23.96 -15.86 -2.00
C ASN A 197 -24.75 -14.59 -1.57
N ASN A 198 -26.07 -14.56 -1.78
CA ASN A 198 -26.89 -13.35 -1.65
C ASN A 198 -27.74 -13.26 -0.37
N ASP A 199 -27.44 -14.05 0.65
CA ASP A 199 -28.25 -14.07 1.89
C ASP A 199 -28.26 -12.75 2.67
N ASN A 200 -27.37 -11.78 2.38
CA ASN A 200 -27.23 -10.61 3.26
C ASN A 200 -27.68 -9.25 2.72
N HIS A 201 -27.80 -8.96 1.42
CA HIS A 201 -28.37 -7.65 0.99
C HIS A 201 -28.98 -7.67 -0.43
N ASN A 202 -30.28 -8.00 -0.50
CA ASN A 202 -31.33 -7.36 -1.30
C ASN A 202 -31.19 -7.05 -2.81
N LYS A 203 -30.31 -7.68 -3.58
CA LYS A 203 -30.42 -7.64 -5.06
C LYS A 203 -30.14 -9.01 -5.68
N ASN A 204 -31.21 -9.77 -5.92
CA ASN A 204 -31.19 -10.95 -6.79
C ASN A 204 -30.97 -10.49 -8.24
N TYR A 205 -29.73 -10.13 -8.59
CA TYR A 205 -29.38 -9.67 -9.93
C TYR A 205 -29.52 -10.75 -11.02
N PHE A 206 -29.67 -12.03 -10.63
CA PHE A 206 -29.60 -13.18 -11.53
C PHE A 206 -30.92 -13.95 -11.69
N ASN A 207 -31.87 -13.84 -10.75
CA ASN A 207 -33.24 -14.31 -10.98
C ASN A 207 -34.00 -13.29 -11.83
N SER A 208 -33.72 -13.28 -13.13
CA SER A 208 -34.51 -12.50 -14.07
C SER A 208 -35.68 -13.37 -14.57
N PRO A 209 -36.92 -12.86 -14.57
CA PRO A 209 -38.05 -13.57 -15.18
C PRO A 209 -37.80 -13.85 -16.67
N PHE A 210 -36.88 -13.12 -17.31
CA PHE A 210 -36.41 -13.38 -18.67
C PHE A 210 -35.70 -14.73 -18.79
N HIS A 211 -34.78 -15.07 -17.88
CA HIS A 211 -34.09 -16.36 -17.94
C HIS A 211 -35.06 -17.52 -17.72
N ASP A 212 -35.87 -17.41 -16.66
CA ASP A 212 -36.79 -18.50 -16.28
C ASP A 212 -37.94 -18.69 -17.26
N ASN A 213 -38.54 -17.61 -17.77
CA ASN A 213 -39.73 -17.71 -18.62
C ASN A 213 -39.45 -17.62 -20.11
N TYR A 214 -38.36 -17.00 -20.55
CA TYR A 214 -38.08 -16.85 -21.98
C TYR A 214 -36.99 -17.81 -22.44
N ILE A 215 -35.82 -17.78 -21.80
CA ILE A 215 -34.68 -18.62 -22.20
C ILE A 215 -35.02 -20.10 -21.96
N ASN A 216 -35.43 -20.49 -20.76
CA ASN A 216 -35.75 -21.89 -20.47
C ASN A 216 -36.90 -22.41 -21.33
N ASN A 217 -37.93 -21.60 -21.59
CA ASN A 217 -39.04 -21.99 -22.45
C ASN A 217 -38.59 -22.15 -23.91
N LYS A 218 -37.81 -21.21 -24.46
CA LYS A 218 -37.31 -21.31 -25.84
C LYS A 218 -36.36 -22.50 -26.01
N ILE A 219 -35.47 -22.76 -25.05
CA ILE A 219 -34.61 -23.95 -25.08
C ILE A 219 -35.45 -25.23 -24.96
N SER A 220 -36.48 -25.25 -24.12
CA SER A 220 -37.40 -26.39 -24.01
C SER A 220 -38.14 -26.64 -25.33
N SER A 221 -38.58 -25.58 -26.02
CA SER A 221 -39.16 -25.70 -27.37
C SER A 221 -38.17 -26.30 -28.36
N ILE A 222 -36.92 -25.85 -28.35
CA ILE A 222 -35.85 -26.39 -29.23
C ILE A 222 -35.57 -27.86 -28.93
N LYS A 223 -35.56 -28.25 -27.64
CA LYS A 223 -35.43 -29.66 -27.24
C LYS A 223 -36.55 -30.52 -27.82
N LEU A 224 -37.79 -30.01 -27.80
CA LEU A 224 -38.95 -30.70 -28.38
C LEU A 224 -38.90 -30.72 -29.92
N GLU A 225 -38.50 -29.63 -30.56
CA GLU A 225 -38.36 -29.53 -32.02
C GLU A 225 -37.28 -30.46 -32.54
N PHE A 226 -36.11 -30.49 -31.88
CA PHE A 226 -35.02 -31.39 -32.22
C PHE A 226 -35.43 -32.86 -32.07
N LYS A 227 -36.14 -33.18 -30.97
CA LYS A 227 -36.66 -34.53 -30.73
C LYS A 227 -37.70 -34.93 -31.79
N SER A 228 -38.65 -34.06 -32.09
CA SER A 228 -39.66 -34.27 -33.13
C SER A 228 -39.00 -34.48 -34.50
N PHE A 229 -37.97 -33.69 -34.81
CA PHE A 229 -37.18 -33.84 -36.03
C PHE A 229 -36.51 -35.22 -36.09
N LEU A 230 -35.81 -35.64 -35.04
CA LEU A 230 -35.18 -36.96 -34.99
C LEU A 230 -36.21 -38.11 -35.12
N ASP A 231 -37.36 -37.99 -34.45
CA ASP A 231 -38.43 -38.99 -34.51
C ASP A 231 -39.00 -39.11 -35.93
N GLN A 232 -39.16 -37.98 -36.63
CA GLN A 232 -39.58 -37.95 -38.04
C GLN A 232 -38.54 -38.60 -38.96
N LEU A 233 -37.24 -38.39 -38.70
CA LEU A 233 -36.17 -39.00 -39.47
C LEU A 233 -36.08 -40.50 -39.27
N ILE A 234 -36.13 -40.96 -38.02
CA ILE A 234 -36.17 -42.40 -37.72
C ILE A 234 -37.39 -43.05 -38.38
N ARG A 235 -38.57 -42.43 -38.28
CA ARG A 235 -39.79 -42.96 -38.93
C ARG A 235 -39.65 -43.01 -40.46
N LYS A 236 -39.10 -41.97 -41.09
CA LYS A 236 -38.84 -41.96 -42.54
C LYS A 236 -37.86 -43.06 -42.94
N GLU A 237 -36.71 -43.19 -42.28
CA GLU A 237 -35.69 -44.22 -42.56
C GLU A 237 -36.19 -45.65 -42.27
N LEU A 238 -36.97 -45.85 -41.20
CA LEU A 238 -37.56 -47.15 -40.90
C LEU A 238 -38.62 -47.56 -41.94
N ASN A 239 -39.41 -46.62 -42.46
CA ASN A 239 -40.47 -46.86 -43.44
C ASN A 239 -39.95 -47.06 -44.87
N GLN A 240 -38.68 -46.74 -45.15
CA GLN A 240 -38.04 -47.09 -46.41
C GLN A 240 -37.82 -48.61 -46.55
N LYS A 241 -37.93 -49.11 -47.79
CA LYS A 241 -37.70 -50.53 -48.14
C LYS A 241 -36.30 -50.96 -47.69
N LYS A 242 -36.16 -52.19 -47.16
CA LYS A 242 -34.90 -52.76 -46.62
C LYS A 242 -33.65 -52.56 -47.49
N ASN A 243 -33.81 -52.42 -48.81
CA ASN A 243 -32.72 -52.30 -49.78
C ASN A 243 -32.20 -50.86 -50.01
N LEU A 244 -32.89 -49.82 -49.52
CA LEU A 244 -32.48 -48.40 -49.63
C LEU A 244 -32.08 -47.78 -48.28
N ARG A 245 -32.06 -48.57 -47.19
CA ARG A 245 -31.75 -48.05 -45.86
C ARG A 245 -30.29 -47.60 -45.80
N ASN A 246 -30.09 -46.33 -45.48
CA ASN A 246 -28.76 -45.81 -45.30
C ASN A 246 -28.26 -46.22 -43.91
N SER A 247 -27.60 -47.38 -43.83
CA SER A 247 -27.15 -47.98 -42.56
C SER A 247 -26.33 -47.00 -41.71
N GLN A 248 -25.50 -46.16 -42.33
CA GLN A 248 -24.73 -45.10 -41.69
C GLN A 248 -25.61 -44.02 -41.03
N MET A 249 -26.71 -43.63 -41.67
CA MET A 249 -27.66 -42.64 -41.13
C MET A 249 -28.38 -43.20 -39.89
N ILE A 250 -28.77 -44.47 -39.92
CA ILE A 250 -29.39 -45.14 -38.76
C ILE A 250 -28.39 -45.24 -37.60
N PHE A 251 -27.12 -45.57 -37.86
CA PHE A 251 -26.09 -45.61 -36.82
C PHE A 251 -25.79 -44.22 -36.23
N GLU A 252 -25.72 -43.18 -37.05
CA GLU A 252 -25.53 -41.81 -36.56
C GLU A 252 -26.74 -41.33 -35.75
N LEU A 253 -27.96 -41.61 -36.20
CA LEU A 253 -29.18 -41.35 -35.44
C LEU A 253 -29.15 -42.06 -34.08
N LEU A 254 -28.83 -43.36 -34.04
CA LEU A 254 -28.70 -44.11 -32.77
C LEU A 254 -27.64 -43.49 -31.84
N ASN A 255 -26.50 -43.07 -32.38
CA ASN A 255 -25.47 -42.38 -31.61
C ASN A 255 -25.97 -41.03 -31.05
N ILE A 256 -26.79 -40.31 -31.81
CA ILE A 256 -27.34 -39.01 -31.39
C ILE A 256 -28.36 -39.18 -30.29
N TYR A 257 -29.28 -40.14 -30.40
CA TYR A 257 -30.21 -40.41 -29.31
C TYR A 257 -29.50 -40.94 -28.06
N LYS A 258 -28.39 -41.69 -28.22
CA LYS A 258 -27.52 -42.04 -27.10
C LYS A 258 -26.89 -40.80 -26.46
N LEU A 259 -26.42 -39.84 -27.26
CA LEU A 259 -25.86 -38.57 -26.78
C LEU A 259 -26.91 -37.69 -26.08
N ILE A 260 -28.17 -37.74 -26.51
CA ILE A 260 -29.29 -37.01 -25.89
C ILE A 260 -29.79 -37.74 -24.63
N GLY A 261 -29.48 -39.03 -24.46
CA GLY A 261 -29.93 -39.85 -23.33
C GLY A 261 -31.35 -40.41 -23.49
N GLU A 262 -31.92 -40.38 -24.70
CA GLU A 262 -33.27 -40.88 -25.00
C GLU A 262 -33.29 -42.29 -25.63
N GLU A 263 -32.43 -43.18 -25.15
CA GLU A 263 -32.31 -44.56 -25.67
C GLU A 263 -33.62 -45.36 -25.60
N LYS A 264 -34.44 -45.11 -24.56
CA LYS A 264 -35.74 -45.77 -24.36
C LYS A 264 -36.78 -45.39 -25.42
N ASN A 265 -36.73 -44.16 -25.93
CA ASN A 265 -37.70 -43.68 -26.92
C ASN A 265 -37.42 -44.26 -28.30
N ILE A 266 -36.14 -44.48 -28.65
CA ILE A 266 -35.78 -45.22 -29.87
C ILE A 266 -36.32 -46.65 -29.80
N MET A 267 -36.12 -47.34 -28.68
CA MET A 267 -36.60 -48.72 -28.53
C MET A 267 -38.12 -48.80 -28.63
N ASN A 268 -38.85 -47.80 -28.12
CA ASN A 268 -40.30 -47.71 -28.30
C ASN A 268 -40.72 -47.45 -29.76
N ILE A 269 -39.96 -46.64 -30.51
CA ILE A 269 -40.22 -46.38 -31.93
C ILE A 269 -39.88 -47.60 -32.81
N ILE A 270 -38.85 -48.36 -32.44
CA ILE A 270 -38.46 -49.61 -33.12
C ILE A 270 -39.44 -50.75 -32.79
N ASN A 271 -39.91 -50.84 -31.54
CA ASN A 271 -40.83 -51.88 -31.08
C ASN A 271 -42.29 -51.64 -31.49
N ASN A 272 -42.70 -50.41 -31.79
CA ASN A 272 -44.03 -50.08 -32.30
C ASN A 272 -44.19 -50.35 -33.82
N LYS A 273 -43.48 -51.35 -34.33
CA LYS A 273 -43.62 -51.89 -35.69
C LYS A 273 -44.14 -53.32 -35.67
#